data_AF-A0A818LYB8-F1
#
_entry.id   AF-A0A818LYB8-F1
#
_cell.length_a   1.000
_cell.length_b   1.000
_cell.length_c   1.000
_cell.angle_alpha   90.00
_cell.angle_beta   90.00
_cell.angle_gamma   90.00
#
_symmetry.space_group_name_H-M   'P 1'
#
loop_
_entity.id
_entity.type
_entity.pdbx_description
1 polymer ?
#
loop_
_entity_poly.entity_id
_entity_poly.type
_entity_poly.pdbx_seq_one_letter_code
_entity_poly.pdbx_strand_id
1 'polypeptide(L)' 'MKNEQLSFWECEFLNESENWTKSACSCPACLKYYICKHIIGLAARYKLCSIPLEVKNIPLGQKRKRGRVAKAKKALIVQ' A
#
# COMPACT_ATOMS: atom_id res chain seq x y z
N MET A 1 20.98 -12.32 0.28
CA MET A 1 20.75 -11.49 -0.92
C MET A 1 19.26 -11.23 -1.02
N LYS A 2 18.79 -10.05 -0.62
CA LYS A 2 17.39 -9.68 -0.85
C LYS A 2 17.30 -9.32 -2.32
N ASN A 3 16.49 -10.07 -3.08
CA ASN A 3 16.28 -9.85 -4.50
C ASN A 3 15.76 -8.43 -4.72
N GLU A 4 16.66 -7.51 -5.08
CA GLU A 4 16.33 -6.27 -5.78
C GLU A 4 15.89 -6.65 -7.21
N GLN A 5 14.72 -7.26 -7.32
CA GLN A 5 14.03 -7.40 -8.60
C GLN A 5 13.27 -6.09 -8.82
N LEU A 6 13.90 -5.24 -9.64
CA LEU A 6 13.37 -4.07 -10.37
C LEU A 6 11.91 -3.73 -10.04
N SER A 7 11.77 -2.73 -9.19
CA SER A 7 10.52 -2.24 -8.58
C SER A 7 9.66 -1.39 -9.53
N PHE A 8 9.55 -1.76 -10.79
CA PHE A 8 8.75 -1.03 -11.77
C PHE A 8 7.57 -1.91 -12.18
N TRP A 9 6.37 -1.45 -11.84
CA TRP A 9 5.12 -2.12 -12.18
C TRP A 9 4.36 -1.26 -13.20
N GLU A 10 4.27 -1.76 -14.42
CA GLU A 10 3.41 -1.18 -15.45
C GLU A 10 1.93 -1.43 -15.12
N CYS A 11 1.10 -0.41 -15.28
CA CYS A 11 -0.33 -0.43 -14.99
C CYS A 11 -1.10 0.16 -16.18
N GLU A 12 -2.01 -0.62 -16.77
CA GLU A 12 -2.95 -0.18 -17.78
C GLU A 12 -4.27 0.14 -17.09
N PHE A 13 -4.56 1.43 -16.91
CA PHE A 13 -5.70 1.89 -16.12
C PHE A 13 -6.82 2.43 -17.00
N LEU A 14 -8.01 1.81 -16.93
CA LEU A 14 -9.22 2.35 -17.52
C LEU A 14 -9.84 3.40 -16.58
N ASN A 15 -9.95 4.63 -17.06
CA ASN A 15 -10.39 5.79 -16.27
C ASN A 15 -11.92 5.99 -16.26
N GLU A 16 -12.69 5.00 -16.67
CA GLU A 16 -14.14 5.06 -16.72
C GLU A 16 -14.76 4.48 -15.44
N SER A 17 -15.82 5.12 -14.92
CA SER A 17 -16.40 4.83 -13.60
C SER A 17 -16.87 3.39 -13.42
N GLU A 18 -17.30 2.73 -14.49
CA GLU A 18 -17.79 1.35 -14.45
C GLU A 18 -16.70 0.31 -14.77
N ASN A 19 -15.57 0.74 -15.34
CA ASN A 19 -14.57 -0.17 -15.93
C ASN A 19 -13.21 -0.16 -15.22
N TRP A 20 -12.99 0.68 -14.21
CA TRP A 20 -11.70 0.74 -13.50
C TRP A 20 -11.28 -0.60 -12.86
N THR A 21 -12.24 -1.48 -12.54
CA THR A 21 -11.98 -2.83 -12.00
C THR A 21 -11.35 -3.78 -13.02
N LYS A 22 -11.47 -3.49 -14.32
CA LYS A 22 -10.88 -4.26 -15.42
C LYS A 22 -9.46 -3.79 -15.78
N SER A 23 -8.90 -2.85 -15.01
CA SER A 23 -7.53 -2.40 -15.21
C SER A 23 -6.52 -3.51 -14.92
N ALA A 24 -5.40 -3.48 -15.63
CA ALA A 24 -4.35 -4.50 -15.52
C ALA A 24 -3.10 -3.89 -14.88
N CYS A 25 -2.39 -4.71 -14.10
CA CYS A 25 -1.12 -4.33 -13.49
C CYS A 25 -0.17 -5.53 -13.53
N SER A 26 1.09 -5.29 -13.86
CA SER A 26 2.16 -6.31 -13.89
C SER A 26 2.58 -6.83 -12.50
N CYS A 27 2.00 -6.31 -11.41
CA CYS A 27 2.38 -6.74 -10.07
C CYS A 27 1.86 -8.15 -9.71
N PRO A 28 2.61 -8.92 -8.89
CA PRO A 28 2.24 -10.28 -8.51
C PRO A 28 0.86 -10.40 -7.90
N ALA A 29 0.43 -9.38 -7.15
CA ALA A 29 -0.91 -9.35 -6.55
C ALA A 29 -2.00 -9.28 -7.63
N CYS A 30 -1.81 -8.44 -8.65
CA CYS A 30 -2.76 -8.32 -9.75
C CYS A 30 -2.74 -9.58 -10.64
N LEU A 31 -1.57 -10.16 -10.89
CA LEU A 31 -1.48 -11.41 -11.67
C LEU A 31 -2.19 -12.59 -11.00
N LYS A 32 -2.20 -12.63 -9.66
CA LYS A 32 -2.85 -13.71 -8.90
C LYS A 32 -4.34 -13.48 -8.66
N TYR A 33 -4.74 -12.25 -8.37
CA TYR A 33 -6.08 -11.93 -7.88
C TYR A 33 -6.88 -10.99 -8.80
N TYR A 34 -6.30 -10.57 -9.93
CA TYR A 34 -6.84 -9.57 -10.85
C TYR A 34 -7.12 -8.19 -10.22
N ILE A 35 -6.68 -7.97 -8.98
CA ILE A 35 -6.80 -6.70 -8.28
C ILE A 35 -5.56 -6.45 -7.43
N CYS A 36 -5.12 -5.20 -7.35
CA CYS A 36 -3.96 -4.83 -6.55
C CYS A 36 -4.07 -3.43 -5.94
N LYS A 37 -3.18 -3.15 -4.99
CA LYS A 37 -3.08 -1.83 -4.34
C LYS A 37 -2.84 -0.68 -5.32
N HIS A 38 -2.19 -0.94 -6.47
CA HIS A 38 -1.93 0.10 -7.47
C HIS A 38 -3.22 0.52 -8.17
N ILE A 39 -4.02 -0.46 -8.63
CA ILE A 39 -5.32 -0.24 -9.25
C ILE A 39 -6.27 0.48 -8.28
N ILE A 40 -6.38 0.00 -7.03
CA ILE A 40 -7.23 0.61 -6.00
C ILE A 40 -6.77 2.04 -5.69
N GLY A 41 -5.45 2.27 -5.60
CA GLY A 41 -4.89 3.60 -5.38
C GLY A 41 -5.16 4.58 -6.52
N LEU A 42 -5.07 4.13 -7.78
CA LEU A 42 -5.42 4.93 -8.95
C LEU A 42 -6.92 5.24 -8.96
N ALA A 43 -7.79 4.25 -8.75
CA ALA A 43 -9.24 4.44 -8.68
C ALA A 43 -9.64 5.45 -7.60
N ALA A 44 -9.01 5.38 -6.42
CA ALA A 44 -9.22 6.35 -5.35
C ALA A 44 -8.75 7.77 -5.74
N ARG A 45 -7.59 7.87 -6.42
CA ARG A 45 -7.05 9.16 -6.89
C ARG A 45 -7.94 9.82 -7.94
N TYR A 46 -8.50 9.04 -8.85
CA TYR A 46 -9.42 9.51 -9.89
C TYR A 46 -10.89 9.63 -9.40
N LYS A 47 -11.16 9.37 -8.11
CA LYS A 47 -12.50 9.40 -7.51
C LYS A 47 -13.51 8.47 -8.20
N LEU A 48 -13.02 7.38 -8.81
CA LEU A 48 -13.85 6.36 -9.48
C LEU A 48 -14.40 5.33 -8.49
N CYS A 49 -13.82 5.25 -7.28
CA CYS A 49 -14.31 4.42 -6.20
C CYS A 49 -14.48 5.21 -4.91
N SER A 50 -15.53 4.88 -4.15
CA SER A 50 -15.73 5.41 -2.81
C SER A 50 -15.09 4.47 -1.80
N ILE A 51 -14.06 4.95 -1.09
CA ILE A 51 -13.46 4.19 0.01
C ILE A 51 -14.37 4.32 1.24
N PRO A 52 -14.84 3.20 1.81
CA PRO A 52 -15.71 3.24 2.98
C PRO A 52 -15.05 3.94 4.16
N LEU A 53 -15.85 4.65 4.95
CA LEU A 53 -15.37 5.46 6.07
C LEU A 53 -14.68 4.59 7.14
N GLU A 54 -15.18 3.38 7.35
CA GLU A 54 -14.61 2.37 8.26
C GLU A 54 -13.13 2.13 7.99
N VAL A 55 -12.75 2.00 6.71
CA VAL A 55 -11.36 1.75 6.30
C VAL A 55 -10.51 3.00 6.46
N LYS A 56 -11.07 4.20 6.24
CA LYS A 56 -10.35 5.47 6.46
C LYS A 56 -10.05 5.72 7.95
N ASN A 57 -10.90 5.20 8.82
CA ASN A 57 -10.74 5.32 10.27
C ASN A 57 -9.73 4.34 10.86
N ILE A 58 -9.24 3.36 10.06
CA ILE A 58 -8.18 2.47 10.50
C ILE A 58 -6.89 3.29 10.67
N PRO A 59 -6.28 3.33 11.87
CA PRO A 59 -5.06 4.09 12.10
C PRO A 59 -3.91 3.50 11.26
N LEU A 60 -3.53 4.21 10.19
CA LEU A 60 -2.43 3.83 9.29
C LEU A 60 -1.07 4.02 9.97
N GLY A 61 -0.65 3.02 10.76
CA GLY A 61 0.56 3.09 11.56
C GLY A 61 0.43 4.16 12.64
N GLN A 62 0.62 3.79 13.91
CA GLN A 62 0.66 4.84 14.93
C GLN A 62 1.79 5.82 14.58
N LYS A 63 1.41 7.06 14.25
CA LYS A 63 2.36 8.15 14.06
C LYS A 63 3.19 8.21 15.33
N ARG A 64 4.48 7.90 15.22
CA ARG A 64 5.39 7.88 16.38
C ARG A 64 5.27 9.23 17.08
N LYS A 65 5.17 9.23 18.42
CA LYS A 65 5.06 10.47 19.21
C LYS A 65 6.16 11.44 18.75
N ARG A 66 5.79 12.71 18.55
CA ARG A 66 6.73 13.76 18.17
C ARG A 66 7.82 13.85 19.25
N GLY A 67 9.08 13.88 18.84
CA GLY A 67 10.22 13.98 19.75
C GLY A 67 11.33 12.98 19.44
N ARG A 68 12.49 13.22 20.06
CA ARG A 68 13.64 12.30 19.97
C ARG A 68 13.28 10.98 20.65
N VAL A 69 13.60 9.87 19.99
CA VAL A 69 13.47 8.54 20.59
C VAL A 69 14.36 8.42 21.82
N ALA A 70 13.88 7.74 22.87
CA ALA A 70 14.73 7.39 23.99
C ALA A 70 15.93 6.58 23.49
N LYS A 71 17.11 6.81 24.07
CA LYS A 71 18.28 5.96 23.83
C LYS A 71 17.91 4.53 24.22
N ALA A 72 18.35 3.56 23.42
CA ALA A 72 18.17 2.14 23.75
C ALA A 72 18.76 1.86 25.13
N LYS A 73 18.05 1.08 25.96
CA LYS A 73 18.62 0.55 27.21
C LYS A 73 19.76 -0.40 26.83
N LYS A 74 20.85 -0.39 27.61
CA LYS A 74 21.89 -1.42 27.49
C LYS A 74 21.23 -2.79 27.66
N ALA A 75 21.65 -3.78 26.88
CA ALA A 75 21.19 -5.15 27.04
C ALA A 75 21.49 -5.61 28.47
N LEU A 76 20.55 -6.34 29.09
CA LEU A 76 20.78 -6.97 30.38
C LEU A 76 21.80 -8.08 30.16
N ILE A 77 23.00 -7.93 30.72
CA ILE A 77 23.99 -9.00 30.77
C ILE A 77 23.59 -9.86 31.97
N VAL A 78 22.99 -11.01 31.71
CA VAL A 78 22.79 -12.05 32.74
C VAL A 78 24.16 -12.71 32.95
N GLN A 79 24.71 -12.59 34.15
CA GLN A 79 25.91 -13.31 34.58
C GLN A 79 25.50 -14.52 35.42
#